data_AF-A0A1D2AJQ2-F1
#
_entry.id   AF-A0A1D2AJQ2-F1
#
_cell.length_a   1.000
_cell.length_b   1.000
_cell.length_c   1.000
_cell.angle_alpha   90.00
_cell.angle_beta   90.00
_cell.angle_gamma   90.00
#
_symmetry.space_group_name_H-M   'P 1'
#
loop_
_entity.id
_entity.type
_entity.pdbx_description
1 polymer ?
#
loop_
_entity_poly.entity_id
_entity_poly.type
_entity_poly.pdbx_seq_one_letter_code
_entity_poly.pdbx_strand_id
1 'polypeptide(L)'
;FFAEANSGRYKPRSVFVDLEPTVIHEIRSGDYRRLYHPDQLITGKEDAANNYARGHYTVGKELIDIVMDRIRKEADNCSSLQGFLITHSLGGGTGSGFTSLLTERLSVDYGKKSKLLFSIYPSPRVATAVVEPYNAVLTTHSMLDHTDIAFLMDNEASFEICERKLDIDRPSYQHLNRLVAQVKSSITASLRFDGALNVDLN
;
A
#
# COMPACT_ATOMS: atom_id res chain seq x y z
N PHE A 1 10.50 -11.47 1.77
CA PHE A 1 9.62 -11.07 0.64
C PHE A 1 8.75 -12.21 0.11
N PHE A 2 9.29 -13.41 -0.10
CA PHE A 2 8.50 -14.57 -0.51
C PHE A 2 8.44 -15.63 0.60
N ALA A 3 7.41 -16.46 0.58
CA ALA A 3 7.29 -17.68 1.36
C ALA A 3 7.38 -18.88 0.40
N GLU A 4 8.16 -19.89 0.74
CA GLU A 4 8.23 -21.12 -0.04
C GLU A 4 7.10 -22.05 0.38
N ALA A 5 6.27 -22.47 -0.57
CA ALA A 5 5.27 -23.49 -0.35
C ALA A 5 5.88 -24.88 -0.56
N ASN A 6 5.33 -25.90 0.11
CA ASN A 6 5.75 -27.30 0.01
C ASN A 6 5.78 -27.86 -1.44
N SER A 7 5.13 -27.18 -2.38
CA SER A 7 5.13 -27.52 -3.82
C SER A 7 6.30 -26.91 -4.60
N GLY A 8 7.29 -26.30 -3.92
CA GLY A 8 8.41 -25.58 -4.55
C GLY A 8 8.00 -24.25 -5.18
N ARG A 9 6.79 -23.76 -4.91
CA ARG A 9 6.29 -22.47 -5.42
C ARG A 9 6.54 -21.37 -4.40
N TYR A 10 7.08 -20.24 -4.87
CA TYR A 10 7.25 -19.04 -4.06
C TYR A 10 5.99 -18.18 -4.13
N LYS A 11 5.44 -17.84 -2.96
CA LYS A 11 4.30 -16.94 -2.80
C LYS A 11 4.74 -15.61 -2.21
N PRO A 12 4.32 -14.46 -2.76
CA PRO A 12 4.58 -13.17 -2.14
C PRO A 12 3.95 -13.07 -0.74
N ARG A 13 4.67 -12.46 0.21
CA ARG A 13 4.13 -12.07 1.52
C ARG A 13 3.49 -10.69 1.38
N SER A 14 2.27 -10.66 0.85
CA SER A 14 1.54 -9.44 0.55
C SER A 14 0.06 -9.62 0.84
N VAL A 15 -0.59 -8.58 1.35
CA VAL A 15 -2.04 -8.52 1.50
C VAL A 15 -2.53 -7.32 0.70
N PHE A 16 -3.49 -7.55 -0.20
CA PHE A 16 -4.15 -6.51 -0.98
C PHE A 16 -5.54 -6.32 -0.40
N VAL A 17 -5.87 -5.06 -0.13
CA VAL A 17 -7.13 -4.67 0.47
C VAL A 17 -7.72 -3.54 -0.33
N ASP A 18 -8.99 -3.69 -0.68
CA ASP A 18 -9.79 -2.63 -1.27
C ASP A 18 -11.24 -2.75 -0.77
N LEU A 19 -11.93 -1.63 -0.62
CA LEU A 19 -13.33 -1.60 -0.20
C LEU A 19 -14.27 -1.91 -1.37
N GLU A 20 -13.78 -1.81 -2.61
CA GLU A 20 -14.47 -2.20 -3.84
C GLU A 20 -13.80 -3.41 -4.51
N PRO A 21 -14.54 -4.31 -5.18
CA PRO A 21 -13.96 -5.48 -5.83
C PRO A 21 -13.20 -5.20 -7.14
N THR A 22 -13.41 -4.05 -7.79
CA THR A 22 -13.01 -3.82 -9.20
C THR A 22 -11.50 -4.01 -9.44
N VAL A 23 -10.65 -3.30 -8.69
CA VAL A 23 -9.19 -3.35 -8.88
C VAL A 23 -8.61 -4.71 -8.50
N ILE A 24 -9.11 -5.32 -7.42
CA ILE A 24 -8.65 -6.64 -6.99
C ILE A 24 -9.11 -7.73 -7.97
N HIS A 25 -10.27 -7.58 -8.61
CA HIS A 25 -10.71 -8.51 -9.63
C HIS A 25 -9.78 -8.52 -10.86
N GLU A 26 -9.23 -7.38 -11.25
CA GLU A 26 -8.20 -7.31 -12.30
C GLU A 26 -6.93 -8.08 -11.92
N ILE A 27 -6.51 -8.04 -10.65
CA ILE A 27 -5.38 -8.84 -10.16
C ILE A 27 -5.70 -10.35 -10.23
N ARG A 28 -6.95 -10.73 -9.95
CA ARG A 28 -7.43 -12.12 -10.02
C ARG A 28 -7.56 -12.64 -11.45
N SER A 29 -7.78 -11.77 -12.44
CA SER A 29 -7.92 -12.17 -13.85
C SER A 29 -6.63 -11.96 -14.66
N GLY A 30 -5.73 -11.11 -14.19
CA GLY A 30 -4.50 -10.73 -14.88
C GLY A 30 -3.41 -11.79 -14.92
N ASP A 31 -2.25 -11.39 -15.48
CA ASP A 31 -1.14 -12.30 -15.77
C ASP A 31 -0.58 -13.00 -14.52
N TYR A 32 -0.62 -12.32 -13.37
CA TYR A 32 -0.12 -12.81 -12.09
C TYR A 32 -1.17 -13.49 -11.21
N ARG A 33 -2.34 -13.85 -11.75
CA ARG A 33 -3.44 -14.47 -10.98
C ARG A 33 -3.08 -15.72 -10.18
N ARG A 34 -2.05 -16.46 -10.61
CA ARG A 34 -1.58 -17.70 -9.94
C ARG A 34 -0.51 -17.44 -8.89
N LEU A 35 0.01 -16.21 -8.80
CA LEU A 35 1.10 -15.84 -7.91
C LEU A 35 0.59 -15.57 -6.49
N TYR A 36 -0.53 -14.86 -6.38
CA TYR A 36 -1.12 -14.45 -5.11
C TYR A 36 -2.09 -15.51 -4.58
N HIS A 37 -2.14 -15.67 -3.26
CA HIS A 37 -3.15 -16.52 -2.65
C HIS A 37 -4.50 -15.80 -2.64
N PRO A 38 -5.63 -16.45 -2.97
CA PRO A 38 -6.94 -15.80 -2.95
C PRO A 38 -7.28 -15.13 -1.60
N ASP A 39 -6.86 -15.74 -0.50
CA ASP A 39 -7.07 -15.20 0.85
C ASP A 39 -6.28 -13.91 1.15
N GLN A 40 -5.25 -13.61 0.35
CA GLN A 40 -4.48 -12.36 0.45
C GLN A 40 -5.16 -11.20 -0.31
N LEU A 41 -6.21 -11.50 -1.08
CA LEU A 41 -6.93 -10.54 -1.91
C LEU A 41 -8.29 -10.25 -1.27
N ILE A 42 -8.35 -9.23 -0.42
CA ILE A 42 -9.51 -8.91 0.42
C ILE A 42 -10.28 -7.74 -0.20
N THR A 43 -11.56 -7.97 -0.49
CA THR A 43 -12.45 -6.98 -1.11
C THR A 43 -13.67 -6.72 -0.24
N GLY A 44 -14.02 -5.45 -0.07
CA GLY A 44 -15.33 -5.04 0.42
C GLY A 44 -16.42 -5.14 -0.64
N LYS A 45 -17.63 -4.69 -0.28
CA LYS A 45 -18.77 -4.59 -1.18
C LYS A 45 -19.11 -3.15 -1.57
N GLU A 46 -18.62 -2.19 -0.79
CA GLU A 46 -19.02 -0.80 -0.88
C GLU A 46 -17.77 0.08 -0.77
N ASP A 47 -17.61 1.03 -1.69
CA ASP A 47 -16.47 1.95 -1.68
C ASP A 47 -16.63 3.06 -0.62
N ALA A 48 -15.50 3.63 -0.18
CA ALA A 48 -15.45 4.83 0.63
C ALA A 48 -15.86 6.11 -0.11
N ALA A 49 -16.05 6.07 -1.45
CA ALA A 49 -16.52 7.17 -2.28
C ALA A 49 -15.71 8.46 -2.07
N ASN A 50 -14.38 8.34 -2.06
CA ASN A 50 -13.44 9.43 -1.78
C ASN A 50 -13.65 10.16 -0.43
N ASN A 51 -14.27 9.50 0.55
CA ASN A 51 -14.50 10.08 1.87
C ASN A 51 -13.69 9.37 2.96
N TYR A 52 -12.74 10.09 3.58
CA TYR A 52 -11.95 9.62 4.71
C TYR A 52 -12.80 8.99 5.82
N ALA A 53 -13.89 9.66 6.23
CA ALA A 53 -14.71 9.23 7.35
C ALA A 53 -15.37 7.86 7.08
N ARG A 54 -15.70 7.57 5.82
CA ARG A 54 -16.24 6.25 5.44
C ARG A 54 -15.18 5.16 5.53
N GLY A 55 -13.99 5.44 5.03
CA GLY A 55 -12.85 4.53 5.10
C GLY A 55 -12.39 4.27 6.54
N HIS A 56 -12.49 5.26 7.42
CA HIS A 56 -11.97 5.16 8.79
C HIS A 56 -13.02 4.73 9.83
N TYR A 57 -14.24 5.29 9.80
CA TYR A 57 -15.22 5.11 10.87
C TYR A 57 -16.35 4.13 10.56
N THR A 58 -16.75 3.98 9.29
CA THR A 58 -17.91 3.16 8.92
C THR A 58 -17.51 1.89 8.19
N VAL A 59 -17.35 1.96 6.86
CA VAL A 59 -17.11 0.81 5.99
C VAL A 59 -15.80 0.10 6.36
N GLY A 60 -14.74 0.87 6.64
CA GLY A 60 -13.45 0.28 7.00
C GLY A 60 -13.46 -0.53 8.30
N LYS A 61 -14.34 -0.19 9.26
CA LYS A 61 -14.47 -0.96 10.50
C LYS A 61 -15.05 -2.35 10.29
N GLU A 62 -15.84 -2.55 9.25
CA GLU A 62 -16.39 -3.87 8.93
C GLU A 62 -15.30 -4.80 8.36
N LEU A 63 -14.30 -4.23 7.67
CA LEU A 63 -13.25 -4.99 6.99
C LEU A 63 -11.97 -5.15 7.82
N ILE A 64 -11.70 -4.24 8.77
CA ILE A 64 -10.42 -4.19 9.48
C ILE A 64 -10.10 -5.48 10.23
N ASP A 65 -11.07 -6.11 10.89
CA ASP A 65 -10.83 -7.33 11.67
C ASP A 65 -10.43 -8.50 10.76
N ILE A 66 -11.05 -8.61 9.58
CA ILE A 66 -10.70 -9.60 8.56
C ILE A 66 -9.27 -9.37 8.06
N VAL A 67 -8.91 -8.12 7.79
CA VAL A 67 -7.58 -7.75 7.31
C VAL A 67 -6.51 -8.03 8.37
N MET A 68 -6.77 -7.67 9.62
CA MET A 68 -5.85 -7.93 10.73
C MET A 68 -5.65 -9.43 10.98
N ASP A 69 -6.70 -10.25 10.89
CA ASP A 69 -6.55 -11.71 10.98
C ASP A 69 -5.68 -12.28 9.85
N ARG A 70 -5.80 -11.75 8.63
CA ARG A 70 -4.94 -12.15 7.50
C ARG A 70 -3.50 -11.70 7.67
N ILE A 71 -3.28 -10.47 8.12
CA ILE A 71 -1.93 -9.99 8.43
C ILE A 71 -1.30 -10.84 9.53
N ARG A 72 -2.06 -11.20 10.57
CA ARG A 72 -1.58 -12.07 11.66
C ARG A 72 -1.13 -13.42 11.14
N LYS A 73 -1.92 -14.08 10.29
CA LYS A 73 -1.54 -15.37 9.66
C LYS A 73 -0.24 -15.26 8.85
N GLU A 74 -0.05 -14.17 8.12
CA GLU A 74 1.19 -13.94 7.36
C GLU A 74 2.38 -13.63 8.27
N ALA A 75 2.16 -12.90 9.37
CA ALA A 75 3.16 -12.62 10.39
C ALA A 75 3.59 -13.89 11.13
N ASP A 76 2.65 -14.77 11.50
CA ASP A 76 2.94 -16.06 12.15
C ASP A 76 3.72 -17.02 11.23
N ASN A 77 3.54 -16.88 9.92
CA ASN A 77 4.32 -17.60 8.91
C ASN A 77 5.73 -17.01 8.69
N CYS A 78 6.13 -15.98 9.44
CA CYS A 78 7.47 -15.41 9.43
C CYS A 78 8.23 -15.84 10.68
N SER A 79 9.47 -16.32 10.53
CA SER A 79 10.34 -16.65 11.67
C SER A 79 10.78 -15.40 12.45
N SER A 80 11.01 -14.29 11.75
CA SER A 80 11.28 -12.98 12.34
C SER A 80 10.73 -11.87 11.44
N LEU A 81 9.62 -11.28 11.83
CA LEU A 81 9.05 -10.13 11.14
C LEU A 81 9.84 -8.86 11.51
N GLN A 82 10.41 -8.18 10.52
CA GLN A 82 11.10 -6.90 10.71
C GLN A 82 10.09 -5.73 10.78
N GLY A 83 9.13 -5.69 9.85
CA GLY A 83 8.21 -4.56 9.74
C GLY A 83 7.17 -4.73 8.64
N PHE A 84 6.39 -3.67 8.42
CA PHE A 84 5.34 -3.58 7.42
C PHE A 84 5.69 -2.52 6.37
N LEU A 85 5.50 -2.87 5.10
CA LEU A 85 5.56 -1.95 3.98
C LEU A 85 4.14 -1.67 3.50
N ILE A 86 3.63 -0.48 3.78
CA ILE A 86 2.26 -0.09 3.45
C ILE A 86 2.30 0.82 2.23
N THR A 87 1.46 0.57 1.23
CA THR A 87 1.37 1.42 0.03
C THR A 87 -0.06 1.88 -0.11
N HIS A 88 -0.27 3.20 -0.13
CA HIS A 88 -1.61 3.79 -0.12
C HIS A 88 -1.62 5.16 -0.81
N SER A 89 -2.81 5.65 -1.15
CA SER A 89 -3.03 7.01 -1.64
C SER A 89 -3.54 7.92 -0.52
N LEU A 90 -3.03 9.15 -0.43
CA LEU A 90 -3.58 10.15 0.48
C LEU A 90 -4.90 10.76 -0.02
N GLY A 91 -5.12 10.76 -1.33
CA GLY A 91 -6.29 11.39 -1.95
C GLY A 91 -7.59 10.57 -1.88
N GLY A 92 -7.51 9.24 -2.03
CA GLY A 92 -8.70 8.37 -2.07
C GLY A 92 -9.28 8.07 -0.68
N GLY A 93 -10.57 7.77 -0.58
CA GLY A 93 -11.23 7.51 0.72
C GLY A 93 -10.76 6.22 1.41
N THR A 94 -10.55 5.16 0.64
CA THR A 94 -10.00 3.89 1.13
C THR A 94 -8.53 4.04 1.50
N GLY A 95 -7.72 4.53 0.56
CA GLY A 95 -6.28 4.71 0.78
C GLY A 95 -5.96 5.67 1.92
N SER A 96 -6.82 6.65 2.19
CA SER A 96 -6.64 7.62 3.26
C SER A 96 -7.21 7.09 4.59
N GLY A 97 -8.52 6.85 4.65
CA GLY A 97 -9.23 6.48 5.89
C GLY A 97 -8.94 5.07 6.39
N PHE A 98 -8.97 4.08 5.50
CA PHE A 98 -8.72 2.68 5.90
C PHE A 98 -7.27 2.49 6.31
N THR A 99 -6.32 3.14 5.63
CA THR A 99 -4.91 3.06 5.99
C THR A 99 -4.64 3.66 7.36
N SER A 100 -5.21 4.82 7.69
CA SER A 100 -5.08 5.39 9.04
C SER A 100 -5.55 4.41 10.12
N LEU A 101 -6.74 3.82 9.92
CA LEU A 101 -7.29 2.81 10.82
C LEU A 101 -6.38 1.58 10.93
N LEU A 102 -5.83 1.12 9.80
CA LEU A 102 -4.91 0.00 9.76
C LEU A 102 -3.61 0.29 10.53
N THR A 103 -3.02 1.47 10.35
CA THR A 103 -1.78 1.85 11.05
C THR A 103 -1.98 1.99 12.56
N GLU A 104 -3.14 2.48 13.00
CA GLU A 104 -3.52 2.52 14.42
C GLU A 104 -3.58 1.10 15.00
N ARG A 105 -4.27 0.17 14.32
CA ARG A 105 -4.39 -1.23 14.76
C ARG A 105 -3.06 -1.97 14.73
N LEU A 106 -2.24 -1.74 13.72
CA LEU A 106 -0.89 -2.32 13.63
C LEU A 106 0.02 -1.78 14.74
N SER A 107 -0.14 -0.53 15.16
CA SER A 107 0.64 0.03 16.28
C SER A 107 0.25 -0.59 17.62
N VAL A 108 -1.01 -0.99 17.79
CA VAL A 108 -1.48 -1.71 18.98
C VAL A 108 -0.95 -3.14 19.02
N ASP A 109 -1.13 -3.91 17.94
CA ASP A 109 -0.76 -5.33 17.90
C ASP A 109 0.76 -5.54 17.70
N TYR A 110 1.41 -4.65 16.95
CA TYR A 110 2.80 -4.77 16.50
C TYR A 110 3.63 -3.50 16.76
N GLY A 111 3.43 -2.84 17.91
CA GLY A 111 4.07 -1.54 18.22
C GLY A 111 5.60 -1.50 18.13
N LYS A 112 6.29 -2.63 18.34
CA LYS A 112 7.77 -2.72 18.21
C LYS A 112 8.27 -2.93 16.77
N LYS A 113 7.37 -3.07 15.79
CA LYS A 113 7.72 -3.36 14.40
C LYS A 113 7.70 -2.08 13.58
N SER A 114 8.69 -1.94 12.70
CA SER A 114 8.86 -0.75 11.86
C SER A 114 7.77 -0.70 10.79
N LYS A 115 7.18 0.47 10.58
CA LYS A 115 6.09 0.73 9.64
C LYS A 115 6.59 1.77 8.64
N LEU A 116 6.79 1.33 7.40
CA LEU A 116 7.25 2.17 6.30
C LEU A 116 6.13 2.34 5.30
N LEU A 117 5.89 3.58 4.93
CA LEU A 117 4.77 3.96 4.10
C LEU A 117 5.25 4.50 2.77
N PHE A 118 4.59 4.06 1.71
CA PHE A 118 4.70 4.61 0.38
C PHE A 118 3.37 5.29 0.08
N SER A 119 3.35 6.61 0.28
CA SER A 119 2.15 7.42 0.22
C SER A 119 2.13 8.21 -1.08
N ILE A 120 1.14 7.92 -1.93
CA ILE A 120 0.92 8.69 -3.16
C ILE A 120 0.27 10.01 -2.80
N TYR A 121 0.99 11.10 -3.07
CA TYR A 121 0.53 12.46 -2.81
C TYR A 121 -0.36 12.95 -3.96
N PRO A 122 -1.52 13.56 -3.67
CA PRO A 122 -2.43 14.07 -4.69
C PRO A 122 -1.80 15.24 -5.45
N SER A 123 -2.13 15.37 -6.74
CA SER A 123 -1.72 16.52 -7.58
C SER A 123 -2.95 17.17 -8.20
N PRO A 124 -3.03 18.51 -8.23
CA PRO A 124 -4.14 19.24 -8.86
C PRO A 124 -4.36 18.87 -10.34
N ARG A 125 -3.30 18.49 -11.06
CA ARG A 125 -3.37 18.15 -12.49
C ARG A 125 -4.02 16.79 -12.76
N VAL A 126 -4.02 15.90 -11.76
CA VAL A 126 -4.42 14.49 -11.88
C VAL A 126 -5.46 14.12 -10.80
N ALA A 127 -5.97 15.12 -10.09
CA ALA A 127 -6.95 14.91 -9.03
C ALA A 127 -8.21 14.30 -9.61
N THR A 128 -8.63 13.18 -9.05
CA THR A 128 -9.89 12.50 -9.40
C THR A 128 -11.01 12.94 -8.47
N ALA A 129 -10.69 13.55 -7.31
CA ALA A 129 -11.67 14.06 -6.38
C ALA A 129 -11.33 15.47 -5.87
N VAL A 130 -12.37 16.30 -5.73
CA VAL A 130 -12.25 17.67 -5.17
C VAL A 130 -11.87 17.63 -3.68
N VAL A 131 -12.16 16.53 -2.99
CA VAL A 131 -11.94 16.35 -1.54
C VAL A 131 -10.58 15.74 -1.19
N GLU A 132 -9.68 15.55 -2.17
CA GLU A 132 -8.33 15.03 -1.91
C GLU A 132 -7.55 15.83 -0.85
N PRO A 133 -7.59 17.17 -0.80
CA PRO A 133 -6.90 17.92 0.24
C PRO A 133 -7.43 17.63 1.65
N TYR A 134 -8.73 17.42 1.79
CA TYR A 134 -9.33 17.06 3.09
C TYR A 134 -8.84 15.70 3.56
N ASN A 135 -8.87 14.71 2.66
CA ASN A 135 -8.41 13.35 2.95
C ASN A 135 -6.92 13.35 3.31
N ALA A 136 -6.09 14.07 2.55
CA ALA A 136 -4.66 14.13 2.78
C ALA A 136 -4.32 14.70 4.16
N VAL A 137 -4.99 15.78 4.58
CA VAL A 137 -4.76 16.40 5.89
C VAL A 137 -5.20 15.47 7.03
N LEU A 138 -6.40 14.89 6.95
CA LEU A 138 -6.93 14.00 7.99
C LEU A 138 -6.07 12.74 8.14
N THR A 139 -5.68 12.13 7.03
CA THR A 139 -4.82 10.95 7.02
C THR A 139 -3.43 11.25 7.55
N THR A 140 -2.83 12.36 7.14
CA THR A 140 -1.51 12.76 7.65
C THR A 140 -1.56 12.97 9.17
N HIS A 141 -2.62 13.59 9.69
CA HIS A 141 -2.78 13.80 11.13
C HIS A 141 -2.86 12.48 11.90
N SER A 142 -3.73 11.56 11.49
CA SER A 142 -3.88 10.27 12.18
C SER A 142 -2.64 9.38 12.07
N MET A 143 -1.89 9.46 10.98
CA MET A 143 -0.77 8.55 10.72
C MET A 143 0.55 9.01 11.34
N LEU A 144 0.64 10.28 11.77
CA LEU A 144 1.86 10.89 12.28
C LEU A 144 2.38 10.18 13.54
N ASP A 145 1.48 9.73 14.42
CA ASP A 145 1.85 9.05 15.68
C ASP A 145 2.07 7.54 15.50
N HIS A 146 1.75 6.99 14.32
CA HIS A 146 1.72 5.55 14.06
C HIS A 146 2.65 5.11 12.93
N THR A 147 3.44 6.02 12.36
CA THR A 147 4.32 5.76 11.22
C THR A 147 5.75 6.11 11.58
N ASP A 148 6.69 5.21 11.27
CA ASP A 148 8.12 5.45 11.51
C ASP A 148 8.74 6.23 10.34
N ILE A 149 8.44 5.82 9.10
CA ILE A 149 8.96 6.46 7.88
C ILE A 149 7.84 6.54 6.84
N ALA A 150 7.64 7.73 6.25
CA ALA A 150 6.74 7.93 5.13
C ALA A 150 7.50 8.46 3.90
N PHE A 151 7.53 7.67 2.84
CA PHE A 151 7.99 8.08 1.52
C PHE A 151 6.82 8.70 0.76
N LEU A 152 6.89 10.01 0.56
CA LEU A 152 5.92 10.74 -0.25
C LEU A 152 6.30 10.63 -1.73
N MET A 153 5.35 10.15 -2.54
CA MET A 153 5.49 10.03 -3.98
C MET A 153 4.50 10.98 -4.64
N ASP A 154 5.01 12.09 -5.15
CA ASP A 154 4.19 13.07 -5.85
C ASP A 154 3.84 12.60 -7.26
N ASN A 155 2.54 12.54 -7.54
CA ASN A 155 2.05 12.23 -8.87
C ASN A 155 2.51 13.29 -9.88
N GLU A 156 2.51 14.58 -9.54
CA GLU A 156 2.90 15.64 -10.47
C GLU A 156 4.35 15.50 -10.93
N ALA A 157 5.26 15.33 -9.97
CA ALA A 157 6.66 15.09 -10.25
C ALA A 157 6.87 13.81 -11.09
N SER A 158 6.09 12.76 -10.80
CA SER A 158 6.15 11.51 -11.56
C SER A 158 5.66 11.71 -13.02
N PHE A 159 4.59 12.47 -13.22
CA PHE A 159 4.11 12.85 -14.55
C PHE A 159 5.15 13.68 -15.31
N GLU A 160 5.74 14.68 -14.66
CA GLU A 160 6.75 15.53 -15.27
C GLU A 160 7.99 14.73 -15.68
N ILE A 161 8.43 13.76 -14.88
CA ILE A 161 9.54 12.87 -15.23
C ILE A 161 9.19 12.02 -16.46
N CYS A 162 7.97 11.46 -16.50
CA CYS A 162 7.53 10.68 -17.66
C CYS A 162 7.44 11.52 -18.95
N GLU A 163 6.93 12.74 -18.85
CA GLU A 163 6.77 13.65 -19.98
C GLU A 163 8.13 14.17 -20.46
N ARG A 164 8.96 14.72 -19.55
CA ARG A 164 10.21 15.41 -19.91
C ARG A 164 11.40 14.49 -20.13
N LYS A 165 11.54 13.42 -19.34
CA LYS A 165 12.74 12.56 -19.38
C LYS A 165 12.54 11.27 -20.17
N LEU A 166 11.32 10.74 -20.20
CA LEU A 166 11.01 9.50 -20.90
C LEU A 166 10.32 9.73 -22.25
N ASP A 167 10.08 10.99 -22.61
CA ASP A 167 9.50 11.41 -23.90
C ASP A 167 8.15 10.74 -24.19
N ILE A 168 7.28 10.69 -23.16
CA ILE A 168 5.95 10.11 -23.23
C ILE A 168 4.92 11.24 -23.28
N ASP A 169 4.36 11.51 -24.46
CA ASP A 169 3.37 12.58 -24.69
C ASP A 169 2.14 12.52 -23.76
N ARG A 170 1.68 11.30 -23.44
CA ARG A 170 0.52 11.08 -22.56
C ARG A 170 0.83 9.97 -21.56
N PRO A 171 1.39 10.30 -20.38
CA PRO A 171 1.68 9.31 -19.36
C PRO A 171 0.38 8.69 -18.85
N SER A 172 0.34 7.35 -18.74
CA SER A 172 -0.76 6.62 -18.12
C SER A 172 -0.38 6.18 -16.70
N TYR A 173 -1.36 5.79 -15.88
CA TYR A 173 -1.07 5.22 -14.55
C TYR A 173 -0.13 4.01 -14.60
N GLN A 174 -0.12 3.26 -15.70
CA GLN A 174 0.83 2.15 -15.87
C GLN A 174 2.29 2.64 -15.94
N HIS A 175 2.54 3.77 -16.60
CA HIS A 175 3.88 4.36 -16.68
C HIS A 175 4.33 4.87 -15.30
N LEU A 176 3.44 5.58 -14.60
CA LEU A 176 3.71 6.06 -13.24
C LEU A 176 3.97 4.91 -12.27
N ASN A 177 3.13 3.87 -12.31
CA ASN A 177 3.27 2.71 -11.44
C ASN A 177 4.58 1.96 -11.69
N ARG A 178 5.09 1.93 -12.93
CA ARG A 178 6.42 1.37 -13.23
C ARG A 178 7.55 2.20 -12.62
N LEU A 179 7.46 3.53 -12.70
CA LEU A 179 8.45 4.42 -12.09
C LEU A 179 8.45 4.26 -10.56
N VAL A 180 7.27 4.31 -9.94
CA VAL A 180 7.09 4.09 -8.50
C VAL A 180 7.60 2.72 -8.07
N ALA A 181 7.29 1.66 -8.84
CA ALA A 181 7.79 0.32 -8.57
C ALA A 181 9.32 0.25 -8.62
N GLN A 182 9.96 0.97 -9.55
CA GLN A 182 11.42 1.03 -9.64
C GLN A 182 12.03 1.72 -8.42
N VAL A 183 11.45 2.82 -7.95
CA VAL A 183 11.89 3.52 -6.73
C VAL A 183 11.71 2.61 -5.51
N LYS A 184 10.53 2.01 -5.35
CA LYS A 184 10.25 1.07 -4.26
C LYS A 184 11.19 -0.15 -4.28
N SER A 185 11.49 -0.69 -5.46
CA SER A 185 12.45 -1.78 -5.64
C SER A 185 13.86 -1.36 -5.20
N SER A 186 14.28 -0.14 -5.53
CA SER A 186 15.60 0.39 -5.17
C SER A 186 15.74 0.60 -3.65
N ILE A 187 14.71 1.16 -3.00
CA ILE A 187 14.67 1.35 -1.55
C ILE A 187 14.67 0.00 -0.82
N THR A 188 13.93 -0.98 -1.33
CA THR A 188 13.85 -2.33 -0.73
C THR A 188 14.96 -3.27 -1.24
N ALA A 189 15.93 -2.79 -2.01
CA ALA A 189 17.00 -3.63 -2.54
C ALA A 189 17.94 -4.11 -1.42
N SER A 190 18.28 -3.22 -0.48
CA SER A 190 19.10 -3.55 0.69
C SER A 190 18.47 -4.61 1.60
N LEU A 191 17.14 -4.71 1.61
CA LEU A 191 16.40 -5.73 2.38
C LEU A 191 16.30 -7.08 1.64
N ARG A 192 16.66 -7.13 0.36
CA ARG A 192 16.51 -8.32 -0.49
C ARG A 192 17.84 -8.93 -0.89
N PHE A 193 18.86 -8.11 -1.04
CA PHE A 193 20.18 -8.51 -1.50
C PHE A 193 21.21 -8.10 -0.47
N ASP A 194 22.18 -8.99 -0.24
CA ASP A 194 23.31 -8.70 0.61
C ASP A 194 24.18 -7.61 -0.04
N GLY A 195 24.50 -6.57 0.71
CA GLY A 195 25.20 -5.40 0.21
C GLY A 195 26.20 -4.85 1.22
N ALA A 196 27.11 -3.99 0.75
CA ALA A 196 28.11 -3.37 1.62
C ALA A 196 27.51 -2.41 2.65
N LEU A 197 26.28 -1.93 2.42
CA LEU A 197 25.51 -1.08 3.31
C LEU A 197 24.19 -1.80 3.64
N ASN A 198 24.26 -2.80 4.51
CA ASN A 198 23.08 -3.55 4.95
C ASN A 198 22.28 -2.67 5.91
N VAL A 199 21.18 -2.10 5.40
CA VAL A 199 20.23 -1.33 6.20
C VAL A 199 19.13 -2.28 6.65
N ASP A 200 19.26 -2.78 7.87
CA ASP A 200 18.15 -3.43 8.56
C ASP A 200 17.15 -2.38 9.05
N LEU A 201 15.87 -2.79 9.14
CA LEU A 201 14.79 -1.95 9.67
C LEU A 201 14.69 -1.95 11.21
N ASN A 202 15.72 -2.46 11.90
CA ASN A 202 15.77 -2.60 13.37
C ASN A 202 16.47 -1.43 14.06
#